data_AF-A0A1B8FH24-F1
#
_entry.id   AF-A0A1B8FH24-F1
#
_cell.length_a   1.000
_cell.length_b   1.000
_cell.length_c   1.000
_cell.angle_alpha   90.00
_cell.angle_beta   90.00
_cell.angle_gamma   90.00
#
_symmetry.space_group_name_H-M   'P 1'
#
loop_
_entity.id
_entity.type
_entity.pdbx_description
1 polymer ?
#
loop_
_entity_poly.entity_id
_entity_poly.type
_entity_poly.pdbx_seq_one_letter_code
_entity_poly.pdbx_strand_id
1 'polypeptide(L)'
;MAKSILKQSLQGLAFLHKNGVAHGDFQPGNMLFTLQDLDSKDEEALQQEENEESESISPPVERLDGKQDIWAPRYLCIAQPLTPFIYYGEGFTIKSDMGGAYFLTDPPKKPVTPLGLRAPELFLTGTVDKTLDMWSFGCLIFELVTGQPLFFVPWSEDKSRENDDHLLSLTSALGPLAEDLFSHWTSSSLYFTPERKLFNCRIGGVPEGKKPLMVEQTPLEELFDEASPDISKEESDTVKALIRRILQYDPAKRPSAEEILLDPWFARDDFGSSVPN
;
A
#
# COMPACT_ATOMS: atom_id res chain seq x y z
N MET A 1 12.31 2.37 12.95
CA MET A 1 12.61 1.73 11.65
C MET A 1 11.70 2.22 10.53
N ALA A 2 10.37 2.11 10.65
CA ALA A 2 9.40 2.53 9.62
C ALA A 2 9.64 3.95 9.07
N LYS A 3 9.85 4.93 9.97
CA LYS A 3 10.18 6.32 9.60
C LYS A 3 11.43 6.44 8.70
N SER A 4 12.47 5.67 8.96
CA SER A 4 13.70 5.67 8.13
C SER A 4 13.45 5.06 6.75
N ILE A 5 12.70 3.95 6.68
CA ILE A 5 12.27 3.34 5.40
C ILE A 5 11.47 4.37 4.59
N LEU A 6 10.45 4.98 5.20
CA LEU A 6 9.59 5.98 4.57
C LEU A 6 10.40 7.19 4.08
N LYS A 7 11.34 7.69 4.88
CA LYS A 7 12.21 8.82 4.52
C LYS A 7 13.07 8.49 3.29
N GLN A 8 13.71 7.33 3.27
CA GLN A 8 14.55 6.89 2.13
C GLN A 8 13.71 6.68 0.86
N SER A 9 12.56 6.00 0.98
CA SER A 9 11.69 5.77 -0.17
C SER A 9 11.10 7.08 -0.71
N LEU A 10 10.81 8.06 0.15
CA LEU A 10 10.36 9.39 -0.24
C LEU A 10 11.46 10.21 -0.94
N GLN A 11 12.72 10.09 -0.51
CA GLN A 11 13.86 10.67 -1.23
C GLN A 11 13.99 10.09 -2.64
N GLY A 12 13.76 8.78 -2.79
CA GLY A 12 13.68 8.12 -4.09
C GLY A 12 12.57 8.68 -4.96
N LEU A 13 11.34 8.81 -4.43
CA LEU A 13 10.22 9.42 -5.15
C LEU A 13 10.50 10.86 -5.58
N ALA A 14 11.03 11.70 -4.69
CA ALA A 14 11.39 13.08 -5.02
C ALA A 14 12.38 13.12 -6.20
N PHE A 15 13.39 12.25 -6.19
CA PHE A 15 14.33 12.14 -7.31
C PHE A 15 13.63 11.73 -8.61
N LEU A 16 12.77 10.71 -8.60
CA LEU A 16 12.04 10.26 -9.79
C LEU A 16 11.14 11.37 -10.36
N HIS A 17 10.33 11.98 -9.49
CA HIS A 17 9.36 13.01 -9.85
C HIS A 17 10.03 14.25 -10.45
N LYS A 18 11.18 14.64 -9.91
CA LYS A 18 12.00 15.73 -10.46
C LYS A 18 12.55 15.42 -11.85
N ASN A 19 12.78 14.14 -12.16
CA ASN A 19 13.26 13.69 -13.47
C ASN A 19 12.13 13.28 -14.42
N GLY A 20 10.87 13.60 -14.09
CA GLY A 20 9.73 13.31 -14.96
C GLY A 20 9.38 11.83 -15.03
N VAL A 21 9.66 11.07 -13.96
CA VAL A 21 9.33 9.65 -13.82
C VAL A 21 8.35 9.47 -12.66
N ALA A 22 7.32 8.66 -12.85
CA ALA A 22 6.49 8.13 -11.77
C ALA A 22 6.86 6.66 -11.51
N HIS A 23 6.76 6.23 -10.26
CA HIS A 23 7.07 4.86 -9.84
C HIS A 23 5.98 3.88 -10.28
N GLY A 24 4.71 4.25 -10.20
CA GLY A 24 3.57 3.48 -10.72
C GLY A 24 3.20 2.22 -9.94
N ASP A 25 4.10 1.71 -9.10
CA ASP A 25 3.86 0.55 -8.22
C ASP A 25 4.49 0.73 -6.83
N PHE A 26 4.18 1.84 -6.15
CA PHE A 26 4.85 2.21 -4.91
C PHE A 26 4.20 1.53 -3.68
N GLN A 27 4.77 0.42 -3.22
CA GLN A 27 4.20 -0.46 -2.19
C GLN A 27 5.28 -1.15 -1.33
N PRO A 28 4.95 -1.71 -0.14
CA PRO A 28 5.93 -2.36 0.73
C PRO A 28 6.71 -3.49 0.04
N GLY A 29 6.04 -4.29 -0.78
CA GLY A 29 6.68 -5.42 -1.49
C GLY A 29 7.79 -5.02 -2.47
N ASN A 30 7.81 -3.75 -2.87
CA ASN A 30 8.84 -3.21 -3.76
C ASN A 30 9.95 -2.48 -2.98
N MET A 31 9.92 -2.47 -1.63
CA MET A 31 10.97 -1.90 -0.79
C MET A 31 11.98 -2.96 -0.39
N LEU A 32 13.16 -2.91 -1.01
CA LEU A 32 14.20 -3.92 -0.90
C LEU A 32 15.32 -3.45 0.03
N PHE A 33 15.63 -4.24 1.05
CA PHE A 33 16.77 -3.99 1.92
C PHE A 33 18.07 -4.41 1.23
N THR A 34 19.10 -3.57 1.33
CA THR A 34 20.44 -3.95 0.88
C THR A 34 21.06 -4.97 1.83
N LEU A 35 21.53 -6.10 1.28
CA LEU A 35 22.27 -7.11 2.02
C LEU A 35 23.70 -6.65 2.28
N GLN A 36 24.24 -6.97 3.46
CA GLN A 36 25.64 -6.67 3.77
C GLN A 36 26.57 -7.75 3.23
N ASP A 37 27.66 -7.29 2.63
CA ASP A 37 28.80 -8.12 2.23
C ASP A 37 28.41 -9.35 1.39
N LEU A 38 27.34 -9.24 0.58
CA LEU A 38 26.82 -10.35 -0.22
C LEU A 38 27.90 -10.92 -1.16
N ASP A 39 28.70 -10.03 -1.76
CA ASP A 39 29.82 -10.38 -2.63
C ASP A 39 30.93 -11.18 -1.90
N SER A 40 30.91 -11.20 -0.56
CA SER A 40 31.85 -11.95 0.27
C SER A 40 31.24 -13.19 0.92
N LYS A 41 29.92 -13.42 0.76
CA LYS A 41 29.26 -14.62 1.28
C LYS A 41 29.51 -15.78 0.34
N ASP A 42 29.73 -16.95 0.94
CA ASP A 42 29.82 -18.19 0.18
C ASP A 42 28.46 -18.51 -0.47
N GLU A 43 28.48 -19.00 -1.70
CA GLU A 43 27.25 -19.41 -2.40
C GLU A 43 26.54 -20.52 -1.62
N GLU A 44 27.31 -21.42 -0.97
CA GLU A 44 26.78 -22.49 -0.12
C GLU A 44 25.99 -21.94 1.07
N ALA A 45 26.33 -20.75 1.58
CA ALA A 45 25.62 -20.10 2.67
C ALA A 45 24.34 -19.38 2.22
N LEU A 46 24.22 -19.09 0.92
CA LEU A 46 23.03 -18.48 0.30
C LEU A 46 22.15 -19.51 -0.41
N GLN A 47 22.67 -20.71 -0.64
CA GLN A 47 21.98 -21.78 -1.32
C GLN A 47 20.81 -22.25 -0.48
N GLN A 48 19.65 -22.36 -1.14
CA GLN A 48 18.46 -22.91 -0.51
C GLN A 48 18.70 -24.37 -0.15
N GLU A 49 18.30 -24.77 1.06
CA GLU A 49 18.39 -26.17 1.45
C GLU A 49 17.45 -27.03 0.58
N GLU A 50 17.99 -28.10 0.00
CA GLU A 50 17.23 -29.06 -0.82
C GLU A 50 17.15 -30.41 -0.10
N ASN A 51 16.32 -30.48 0.94
CA ASN A 51 16.24 -31.66 1.81
C ASN A 51 14.79 -32.00 2.20
N GLU A 52 14.27 -33.11 1.64
CA GLU A 52 12.92 -33.62 1.91
C GLU A 52 12.72 -34.01 3.40
N GLU A 53 13.75 -34.51 4.09
CA GLU A 53 13.65 -34.91 5.51
C GLU A 53 13.51 -33.70 6.44
N SER A 54 14.16 -32.60 6.08
CA SER A 54 14.03 -31.30 6.78
C SER A 54 12.77 -30.52 6.40
N GLU A 55 11.97 -31.06 5.46
CA GLU A 55 10.82 -30.39 4.83
C GLU A 55 11.17 -29.08 4.09
N SER A 56 12.44 -28.81 3.79
CA SER A 56 12.84 -27.62 3.01
C SER A 56 12.36 -27.69 1.55
N ILE A 57 12.17 -28.90 1.01
CA ILE A 57 11.50 -29.17 -0.26
C ILE A 57 10.38 -30.19 -0.10
N SER A 58 9.37 -30.11 -0.96
CA SER A 58 8.32 -31.13 -1.07
C SER A 58 8.84 -32.39 -1.76
N PRO A 59 8.12 -33.53 -1.65
CA PRO A 59 8.26 -34.61 -2.62
C PRO A 59 8.02 -34.11 -4.07
N PRO A 60 8.43 -34.88 -5.10
CA PRO A 60 8.21 -34.49 -6.48
C PRO A 60 6.77 -34.10 -6.77
N VAL A 61 6.56 -32.98 -7.45
CA VAL A 61 5.22 -32.52 -7.83
C VAL A 61 4.66 -33.47 -8.89
N GLU A 62 3.52 -34.08 -8.59
CA GLU A 62 2.81 -34.96 -9.51
C GLU A 62 1.55 -34.28 -10.03
N ARG A 63 1.32 -34.37 -11.35
CA ARG A 63 0.05 -33.95 -11.93
C ARG A 63 -1.04 -34.93 -11.51
N LEU A 64 -2.21 -34.39 -11.18
CA LEU A 64 -3.40 -35.19 -10.81
C LEU A 64 -3.87 -36.14 -11.93
N ASP A 65 -3.51 -35.86 -13.19
CA ASP A 65 -3.81 -36.71 -14.34
C ASP A 65 -2.69 -37.72 -14.68
N GLY A 66 -1.64 -37.80 -13.86
CA GLY A 66 -0.51 -38.72 -14.01
C GLY A 66 0.43 -38.43 -15.18
N LYS A 67 0.23 -37.30 -15.88
CA LYS A 67 1.12 -36.90 -16.99
C LYS A 67 2.34 -36.17 -16.45
N GLN A 68 3.39 -36.11 -17.27
CA GLN A 68 4.55 -35.27 -17.00
C GLN A 68 4.25 -33.81 -17.39
N ASP A 69 4.51 -32.87 -16.48
CA ASP A 69 4.63 -31.45 -16.82
C ASP A 69 6.11 -31.10 -16.97
N ILE A 70 6.50 -30.55 -18.11
CA ILE A 70 7.87 -30.08 -18.31
C ILE A 70 8.07 -28.65 -17.84
N TRP A 71 6.99 -27.94 -17.52
CA TRP A 71 7.00 -26.54 -17.06
C TRP A 71 6.79 -26.42 -15.56
N ALA A 72 6.26 -27.45 -14.90
CA ALA A 72 6.13 -27.45 -13.45
C ALA A 72 7.51 -27.62 -12.80
N PRO A 73 7.77 -26.91 -11.69
CA PRO A 73 8.96 -27.17 -10.89
C PRO A 73 8.91 -28.62 -10.37
N ARG A 74 10.08 -29.27 -10.32
CA ARG A 74 10.18 -30.66 -9.85
C ARG A 74 9.74 -30.81 -8.40
N TYR A 75 10.01 -29.80 -7.57
CA TYR A 75 9.70 -29.75 -6.15
C TYR A 75 9.19 -28.35 -5.81
N LEU A 76 8.39 -28.24 -4.75
CA LEU A 76 8.09 -26.95 -4.11
C LEU A 76 9.12 -26.70 -3.01
N CYS A 77 9.56 -25.46 -2.83
CA CYS A 77 10.52 -25.11 -1.80
C CYS A 77 9.89 -24.20 -0.76
N ILE A 78 10.26 -24.37 0.51
CA ILE A 78 9.88 -23.43 1.57
C ILE A 78 10.70 -22.15 1.43
N ALA A 79 10.05 -21.00 1.54
CA ALA A 79 10.73 -19.70 1.48
C ALA A 79 11.78 -19.58 2.61
N GLN A 80 13.03 -19.33 2.23
CA GLN A 80 14.14 -19.06 3.15
C GLN A 80 14.53 -17.57 3.01
N PRO A 81 14.04 -16.69 3.91
CA PRO A 81 14.26 -15.25 3.77
C PRO A 81 15.71 -14.87 4.07
N LEU A 82 16.23 -13.88 3.34
CA LEU A 82 17.59 -13.36 3.52
C LEU A 82 17.72 -12.42 4.74
N THR A 83 16.73 -12.39 5.63
CA THR A 83 16.71 -11.65 6.91
C THR A 83 18.03 -11.76 7.70
N PRO A 84 18.70 -12.93 7.81
CA PRO A 84 19.97 -13.04 8.54
C PRO A 84 21.12 -12.23 7.94
N PHE A 85 21.02 -11.83 6.67
CA PHE A 85 22.03 -11.06 5.93
C PHE A 85 21.71 -9.56 5.88
N ILE A 86 20.62 -9.13 6.51
CA ILE A 86 20.21 -7.74 6.59
C ILE A 86 20.71 -7.15 7.91
N TYR A 87 21.33 -5.98 7.83
CA TYR A 87 21.64 -5.17 9.00
C TYR A 87 20.54 -4.14 9.22
N TYR A 88 19.82 -4.29 10.34
CA TYR A 88 18.70 -3.44 10.73
C TYR A 88 19.10 -2.22 11.56
N GLY A 89 20.39 -2.07 11.88
CA GLY A 89 20.92 -0.96 12.66
C GLY A 89 21.06 0.34 11.85
N GLU A 90 21.84 1.28 12.34
CA GLU A 90 22.05 2.55 11.64
C GLU A 90 22.73 2.34 10.28
N GLY A 91 22.22 3.02 9.24
CA GLY A 91 22.85 3.03 7.91
C GLY A 91 22.36 1.97 6.92
N PHE A 92 21.25 1.25 7.19
CA PHE A 92 20.63 0.42 6.15
C PHE A 92 20.15 1.26 4.96
N THR A 93 20.21 0.69 3.76
CA THR A 93 19.73 1.33 2.52
C THR A 93 18.52 0.57 1.99
N ILE A 94 17.50 1.32 1.57
CA ILE A 94 16.34 0.79 0.84
C ILE A 94 16.49 1.09 -0.65
N LYS A 95 16.29 0.06 -1.47
CA LYS A 95 16.14 0.16 -2.93
C LYS A 95 14.67 -0.08 -3.30
N SER A 96 14.28 0.39 -4.49
CA SER A 96 12.92 0.19 -5.00
C SER A 96 12.95 -0.54 -6.34
N ASP A 97 11.98 -1.42 -6.58
CA ASP A 97 11.77 -2.04 -7.89
C ASP A 97 11.11 -1.05 -8.87
N MET A 98 11.72 -0.86 -10.03
CA MET A 98 11.26 0.08 -11.07
C MET A 98 10.48 -0.60 -12.20
N GLY A 99 10.11 -1.87 -12.07
CA GLY A 99 9.37 -2.62 -13.10
C GLY A 99 8.01 -2.02 -13.48
N GLY A 100 7.40 -1.23 -12.59
CA GLY A 100 6.14 -0.50 -12.83
C GLY A 100 6.30 0.98 -13.23
N ALA A 101 7.54 1.48 -13.30
CA ALA A 101 7.81 2.91 -13.50
C ALA A 101 7.56 3.36 -14.94
N TYR A 102 7.21 4.64 -15.10
CA TYR A 102 6.92 5.22 -16.42
C TYR A 102 7.31 6.71 -16.48
N PHE A 103 7.63 7.16 -17.69
CA PHE A 103 7.85 8.59 -17.96
C PHE A 103 6.52 9.33 -17.99
N LEU A 104 6.47 10.50 -17.37
CA LEU A 104 5.27 11.35 -17.38
C LEU A 104 4.89 11.84 -18.79
N THR A 105 5.83 11.80 -19.73
CA THR A 105 5.58 12.11 -21.14
C THR A 105 4.91 10.98 -21.92
N ASP A 106 4.95 9.76 -21.41
CA ASP A 106 4.34 8.56 -22.03
C ASP A 106 3.74 7.63 -20.97
N PRO A 107 2.65 8.06 -20.30
CA PRO A 107 2.05 7.28 -19.23
C PRO A 107 1.30 6.05 -19.77
N PRO A 108 1.33 4.92 -19.06
CA PRO A 108 0.58 3.73 -19.43
C PRO A 108 -0.92 3.98 -19.25
N LYS A 109 -1.75 3.34 -20.09
CA LYS A 109 -3.22 3.40 -19.94
C LYS A 109 -3.71 2.81 -18.61
N LYS A 110 -2.97 1.86 -18.05
CA LYS A 110 -3.28 1.17 -16.79
C LYS A 110 -1.96 0.91 -16.04
N PRO A 111 -1.59 1.76 -15.08
CA PRO A 111 -0.51 1.50 -14.14
C PRO A 111 -0.74 0.19 -13.36
N VAL A 112 0.35 -0.43 -12.91
CA VAL A 112 0.35 -1.74 -12.23
C VAL A 112 -0.18 -1.65 -10.78
N THR A 113 -0.29 -0.43 -10.23
CA THR A 113 -0.65 -0.14 -8.84
C THR A 113 -1.70 -1.12 -8.24
N PRO A 114 -1.40 -1.76 -7.09
CA PRO A 114 -2.33 -2.65 -6.40
C PRO A 114 -3.63 -1.96 -6.00
N LEU A 115 -4.74 -2.69 -6.00
CA LEU A 115 -6.09 -2.13 -5.83
C LEU A 115 -6.23 -1.24 -4.58
N GLY A 116 -5.82 -1.72 -3.40
CA GLY A 116 -5.88 -0.96 -2.15
C GLY A 116 -4.99 0.29 -2.11
N LEU A 117 -4.05 0.44 -3.05
CA LEU A 117 -3.14 1.58 -3.17
C LEU A 117 -3.51 2.53 -4.31
N ARG A 118 -4.59 2.26 -5.05
CA ARG A 118 -5.03 3.11 -6.17
C ARG A 118 -5.73 4.36 -5.65
N ALA A 119 -5.30 5.51 -6.15
CA ALA A 119 -6.01 6.76 -5.96
C ALA A 119 -7.34 6.76 -6.75
N PRO A 120 -8.40 7.44 -6.27
CA PRO A 120 -9.71 7.41 -6.88
C PRO A 120 -9.75 7.93 -8.33
N GLU A 121 -8.97 8.97 -8.65
CA GLU A 121 -8.92 9.52 -10.01
C GLU A 121 -8.41 8.51 -11.04
N LEU A 122 -7.59 7.54 -10.63
CA LEU A 122 -7.04 6.54 -11.55
C LEU A 122 -8.14 5.69 -12.18
N PHE A 123 -9.15 5.30 -11.39
CA PHE A 123 -10.20 4.39 -11.83
C PHE A 123 -11.58 5.06 -12.01
N LEU A 124 -11.76 6.29 -11.53
CA LEU A 124 -12.95 7.10 -11.82
C LEU A 124 -12.80 7.94 -13.09
N THR A 125 -11.64 8.57 -13.30
CA THR A 125 -11.42 9.49 -14.44
C THR A 125 -10.34 9.01 -15.41
N GLY A 126 -9.57 7.99 -15.04
CA GLY A 126 -8.45 7.50 -15.86
C GLY A 126 -7.23 8.41 -15.82
N THR A 127 -7.16 9.34 -14.86
CA THR A 127 -6.05 10.28 -14.75
C THR A 127 -4.81 9.56 -14.23
N VAL A 128 -3.69 9.70 -14.96
CA VAL A 128 -2.40 9.11 -14.62
C VAL A 128 -1.36 10.22 -14.50
N ASP A 129 -0.76 10.34 -13.33
CA ASP A 129 0.25 11.33 -12.98
C ASP A 129 1.14 10.80 -11.84
N LYS A 130 2.26 11.46 -11.56
CA LYS A 130 3.11 11.18 -10.39
C LYS A 130 2.38 11.35 -9.04
N THR A 131 1.29 12.12 -8.99
CA THR A 131 0.46 12.26 -7.78
C THR A 131 -0.15 10.93 -7.30
N LEU A 132 -0.22 9.91 -8.17
CA LEU A 132 -0.60 8.55 -7.79
C LEU A 132 0.40 7.94 -6.80
N ASP A 133 1.71 8.16 -7.01
CA ASP A 133 2.74 7.68 -6.09
C ASP A 133 2.59 8.34 -4.71
N MET A 134 2.21 9.62 -4.67
CA MET A 134 1.97 10.32 -3.40
C MET A 134 0.78 9.75 -2.63
N TRP A 135 -0.27 9.34 -3.34
CA TRP A 135 -1.38 8.63 -2.72
C TRP A 135 -0.93 7.29 -2.13
N SER A 136 -0.22 6.47 -2.91
CA SER A 136 0.30 5.19 -2.44
C SER A 136 1.28 5.36 -1.28
N PHE A 137 2.10 6.43 -1.27
CA PHE A 137 2.95 6.80 -0.14
C PHE A 137 2.15 7.14 1.13
N GLY A 138 1.01 7.82 1.02
CA GLY A 138 0.10 8.07 2.14
C GLY A 138 -0.46 6.79 2.76
N CYS A 139 -0.89 5.84 1.91
CA CYS A 139 -1.32 4.51 2.36
C CYS A 139 -0.16 3.73 3.01
N LEU A 140 1.04 3.84 2.45
CA LEU A 140 2.23 3.17 2.97
C LEU A 140 2.64 3.69 4.35
N ILE A 141 2.52 5.00 4.61
CA ILE A 141 2.79 5.54 5.96
C ILE A 141 1.89 4.86 6.98
N PHE A 142 0.59 4.73 6.68
CA PHE A 142 -0.33 4.02 7.55
C PHE A 142 0.15 2.57 7.75
N GLU A 143 0.36 1.83 6.66
CA GLU A 143 0.69 0.40 6.72
C GLU A 143 1.99 0.10 7.46
N LEU A 144 3.06 0.87 7.24
CA LEU A 144 4.33 0.64 7.93
C LEU A 144 4.31 1.03 9.40
N VAL A 145 3.40 1.91 9.81
CA VAL A 145 3.28 2.34 11.21
C VAL A 145 2.33 1.43 11.98
N THR A 146 1.20 1.02 11.38
CA THR A 146 0.16 0.21 12.02
C THR A 146 0.34 -1.30 11.81
N GLY A 147 1.13 -1.69 10.81
CA GLY A 147 1.26 -3.09 10.38
C GLY A 147 0.06 -3.61 9.58
N GLN A 148 -0.88 -2.75 9.19
CA GLN A 148 -2.10 -3.14 8.47
C GLN A 148 -2.40 -2.18 7.30
N PRO A 149 -2.90 -2.67 6.16
CA PRO A 149 -3.23 -1.79 5.03
C PRO A 149 -4.39 -0.85 5.40
N LEU A 150 -4.30 0.42 4.97
CA LEU A 150 -5.37 1.40 5.20
C LEU A 150 -6.67 1.04 4.48
N PHE A 151 -6.55 0.60 3.22
CA PHE A 151 -7.67 0.20 2.39
C PHE A 151 -7.55 -1.29 2.06
N PHE A 152 -8.38 -2.09 2.71
CA PHE A 152 -8.49 -3.51 2.43
C PHE A 152 -9.64 -3.76 1.46
N VAL A 153 -9.32 -4.25 0.27
CA VAL A 153 -10.32 -4.66 -0.73
C VAL A 153 -10.30 -6.19 -0.84
N PRO A 154 -11.29 -6.89 -0.27
CA PRO A 154 -11.32 -8.34 -0.30
C PRO A 154 -11.43 -8.85 -1.73
N TRP A 155 -10.79 -9.98 -1.99
CA TRP A 155 -10.97 -10.66 -3.27
C TRP A 155 -12.44 -11.08 -3.43
N SER A 156 -12.98 -10.79 -4.62
CA SER A 156 -14.30 -11.21 -5.05
C SER A 156 -14.18 -11.91 -6.40
N GLU A 157 -15.01 -12.94 -6.60
CA GLU A 157 -15.24 -13.55 -7.93
C GLU A 157 -15.86 -12.52 -8.88
N ASP A 158 -16.73 -11.66 -8.35
CA ASP A 158 -17.33 -10.58 -9.10
C ASP A 158 -16.40 -9.36 -9.12
N LYS A 159 -15.56 -9.32 -10.17
CA LYS A 159 -14.62 -8.22 -10.45
C LYS A 159 -15.30 -6.88 -10.74
N SER A 160 -16.60 -6.87 -11.06
CA SER A 160 -17.31 -5.62 -11.35
C SER A 160 -17.45 -4.73 -10.11
N ARG A 161 -17.30 -5.32 -8.91
CA ARG A 161 -17.49 -4.64 -7.62
C ARG A 161 -16.19 -4.18 -6.96
N GLU A 162 -15.03 -4.55 -7.47
CA GLU A 162 -13.74 -4.22 -6.86
C GLU A 162 -13.54 -2.70 -6.70
N ASN A 163 -13.90 -1.92 -7.71
CA ASN A 163 -13.83 -0.46 -7.63
C ASN A 163 -14.85 0.10 -6.64
N ASP A 164 -16.05 -0.49 -6.55
CA ASP A 164 -17.08 -0.06 -5.61
C ASP A 164 -16.64 -0.33 -4.17
N ASP A 165 -16.17 -1.55 -3.88
CA ASP A 165 -15.70 -1.95 -2.56
C ASP A 165 -14.49 -1.10 -2.13
N HIS A 166 -13.60 -0.75 -3.08
CA HIS A 166 -12.51 0.20 -2.82
C HIS A 166 -13.04 1.61 -2.49
N LEU A 167 -13.94 2.17 -3.29
CA LEU A 167 -14.52 3.51 -3.04
C LEU A 167 -15.28 3.57 -1.71
N LEU A 168 -15.97 2.50 -1.34
CA LEU A 168 -16.62 2.39 -0.03
C LEU A 168 -15.59 2.45 1.10
N SER A 169 -14.48 1.72 0.97
CA SER A 169 -13.35 1.79 1.92
C SER A 169 -12.75 3.20 1.99
N LEU A 170 -12.52 3.86 0.84
CA LEU A 170 -12.05 5.24 0.77
C LEU A 170 -12.99 6.21 1.51
N THR A 171 -14.29 6.16 1.18
CA THR A 171 -15.27 7.08 1.77
C THR A 171 -15.47 6.88 3.26
N SER A 172 -15.35 5.64 3.74
CA SER A 172 -15.40 5.35 5.18
C SER A 172 -14.24 6.02 5.93
N ALA A 173 -13.01 5.79 5.49
CA ALA A 173 -11.83 6.28 6.22
C ALA A 173 -11.58 7.78 6.01
N LEU A 174 -11.76 8.27 4.78
CA LEU A 174 -11.38 9.64 4.41
C LEU A 174 -12.56 10.62 4.43
N GLY A 175 -13.79 10.12 4.43
CA GLY A 175 -15.00 10.93 4.29
C GLY A 175 -15.49 11.03 2.83
N PRO A 176 -16.55 11.82 2.58
CA PRO A 176 -17.25 11.82 1.30
C PRO A 176 -16.35 12.28 0.15
N LEU A 177 -16.48 11.63 -1.00
CA LEU A 177 -15.86 12.07 -2.24
C LEU A 177 -16.36 13.47 -2.63
N ALA A 178 -15.45 14.26 -3.21
CA ALA A 178 -15.81 15.52 -3.83
C ALA A 178 -16.82 15.32 -4.98
N GLU A 179 -17.60 16.36 -5.29
CA GLU A 179 -18.70 16.29 -6.26
C GLU A 179 -18.25 15.77 -7.63
N ASP A 180 -17.10 16.26 -8.09
CA ASP A 180 -16.46 15.91 -9.36
C ASP A 180 -16.11 14.43 -9.46
N LEU A 181 -15.49 13.84 -8.44
CA LEU A 181 -15.19 12.41 -8.42
C LEU A 181 -16.45 11.57 -8.25
N PHE A 182 -17.34 11.98 -7.35
CA PHE A 182 -18.57 11.23 -7.08
C PHE A 182 -19.46 11.12 -8.32
N SER A 183 -19.52 12.15 -9.18
CA SER A 183 -20.31 12.09 -10.42
C SER A 183 -19.81 11.05 -11.44
N HIS A 184 -18.55 10.62 -11.33
CA HIS A 184 -17.99 9.55 -12.18
C HIS A 184 -18.30 8.15 -11.63
N TRP A 185 -18.80 8.03 -10.40
CA TRP A 185 -19.16 6.75 -9.80
C TRP A 185 -20.56 6.31 -10.24
N THR A 186 -20.63 5.59 -11.37
CA THR A 186 -21.89 5.19 -12.03
C THR A 186 -22.80 4.29 -11.18
N SER A 187 -22.22 3.50 -10.28
CA SER A 187 -22.89 2.57 -9.37
C SER A 187 -23.18 3.17 -7.99
N SER A 188 -22.86 4.44 -7.76
CA SER A 188 -23.02 5.10 -6.44
C SER A 188 -24.45 5.03 -5.88
N SER A 189 -25.47 5.07 -6.74
CA SER A 189 -26.87 4.96 -6.33
C SER A 189 -27.24 3.61 -5.70
N LEU A 190 -26.41 2.58 -5.86
CA LEU A 190 -26.59 1.29 -5.19
C LEU A 190 -26.24 1.36 -3.70
N TYR A 191 -25.44 2.35 -3.29
CA TYR A 191 -24.86 2.43 -1.94
C TYR A 191 -25.25 3.70 -1.18
N PHE A 192 -25.55 4.79 -1.91
CA PHE A 192 -25.83 6.10 -1.32
C PHE A 192 -27.25 6.59 -1.63
N THR A 193 -27.90 7.22 -0.65
CA THR A 193 -29.14 7.97 -0.89
C THR A 193 -28.88 9.17 -1.80
N PRO A 194 -29.91 9.82 -2.39
CA PRO A 194 -29.73 11.07 -3.13
C PRO A 194 -29.01 12.18 -2.34
N GLU A 195 -29.10 12.16 -1.01
CA GLU A 195 -28.40 13.07 -0.09
C GLU A 195 -26.97 12.60 0.26
N ARG A 196 -26.42 11.62 -0.47
CA ARG A 196 -25.07 11.05 -0.28
C ARG A 196 -24.85 10.39 1.09
N LYS A 197 -25.91 9.78 1.65
CA LYS A 197 -25.78 8.98 2.89
C LYS A 197 -25.60 7.50 2.57
N LEU A 198 -24.55 6.90 3.10
CA LEU A 198 -24.25 5.49 2.93
C LEU A 198 -25.32 4.64 3.62
N PHE A 199 -25.86 3.65 2.91
CA PHE A 199 -26.81 2.70 3.45
C PHE A 199 -26.45 1.26 3.09
N ASN A 200 -26.91 0.31 3.90
CA ASN A 200 -26.66 -1.10 3.71
C ASN A 200 -27.58 -1.65 2.61
N CYS A 201 -27.08 -1.74 1.38
CA CYS A 201 -27.82 -2.34 0.27
C CYS A 201 -27.80 -3.88 0.28
N ARG A 202 -26.83 -4.49 0.98
CA ARG A 202 -26.62 -5.96 1.04
C ARG A 202 -27.72 -6.70 1.79
N ILE A 203 -28.55 -6.01 2.58
CA ILE A 203 -29.72 -6.58 3.26
C ILE A 203 -31.01 -6.59 2.40
N GLY A 204 -30.89 -6.42 1.08
CA GLY A 204 -32.03 -6.57 0.15
C GLY A 204 -32.75 -5.28 -0.23
N GLY A 205 -32.05 -4.15 -0.21
CA GLY A 205 -32.62 -2.84 -0.56
C GLY A 205 -33.53 -2.25 0.52
N VAL A 206 -34.17 -1.12 0.19
CA VAL A 206 -35.09 -0.40 1.09
C VAL A 206 -36.51 -0.66 0.62
N PRO A 207 -37.36 -1.38 1.39
CA PRO A 207 -38.77 -1.56 1.03
C PRO A 207 -39.48 -0.22 0.84
N GLU A 208 -40.44 -0.17 -0.08
CA GLU A 208 -41.21 1.04 -0.38
C GLU A 208 -41.85 1.62 0.91
N GLY A 209 -41.58 2.90 1.19
CA GLY A 209 -42.03 3.57 2.40
C GLY A 209 -41.21 3.32 3.67
N LYS A 210 -40.11 2.55 3.63
CA LYS A 210 -39.18 2.38 4.76
C LYS A 210 -37.92 3.23 4.62
N LYS A 211 -37.23 3.44 5.74
CA LYS A 211 -35.93 4.14 5.77
C LYS A 211 -34.78 3.13 5.52
N PRO A 212 -33.74 3.52 4.78
CA PRO A 212 -32.57 2.67 4.62
C PRO A 212 -31.85 2.46 5.95
N LEU A 213 -31.23 1.29 6.14
CA LEU A 213 -30.32 1.05 7.26
C LEU A 213 -29.01 1.77 6.99
N MET A 214 -28.68 2.79 7.78
CA MET A 214 -27.42 3.53 7.65
C MET A 214 -26.25 2.67 8.12
N VAL A 215 -25.10 2.81 7.46
CA VAL A 215 -23.85 2.13 7.85
C VAL A 215 -22.96 3.14 8.56
N GLU A 216 -22.44 2.77 9.73
CA GLU A 216 -21.42 3.56 10.43
C GLU A 216 -20.10 3.48 9.66
N GLN A 217 -19.43 4.61 9.56
CA GLN A 217 -18.15 4.74 8.85
C GLN A 217 -17.05 4.94 9.89
N THR A 218 -16.02 4.11 9.82
CA THR A 218 -14.85 4.22 10.69
C THR A 218 -13.81 5.12 10.02
N PRO A 219 -13.52 6.32 10.58
CA PRO A 219 -12.55 7.24 10.01
C PRO A 219 -11.11 6.74 10.18
N LEU A 220 -10.20 7.27 9.37
CA LEU A 220 -8.76 6.99 9.41
C LEU A 220 -8.18 7.04 10.84
N GLU A 221 -8.56 8.05 11.62
CA GLU A 221 -8.02 8.27 12.96
C GLU A 221 -8.39 7.15 13.92
N GLU A 222 -9.61 6.61 13.79
CA GLU A 222 -10.11 5.51 14.61
C GLU A 222 -9.44 4.20 14.19
N LEU A 223 -9.34 3.92 12.88
CA LEU A 223 -8.58 2.78 12.36
C LEU A 223 -7.13 2.79 12.84
N PHE A 224 -6.50 3.97 12.87
CA PHE A 224 -5.13 4.14 13.32
C PHE A 224 -4.99 3.89 14.83
N ASP A 225 -5.90 4.44 15.64
CA ASP A 225 -5.88 4.28 17.09
C ASP A 225 -6.24 2.81 17.49
N GLU A 226 -7.14 2.13 16.76
CA GLU A 226 -7.49 0.71 16.95
C GLU A 226 -6.33 -0.24 16.67
N ALA A 227 -5.50 0.06 15.67
CA ALA A 227 -4.30 -0.71 15.37
C ALA A 227 -3.24 -0.64 16.49
N SER A 228 -3.37 0.32 17.41
CA SER A 228 -2.51 0.50 18.58
C SER A 228 -1.01 0.42 18.25
N PRO A 229 -0.49 1.24 17.32
CA PRO A 229 0.91 1.21 16.93
C PRO A 229 1.84 1.59 18.09
N ASP A 230 3.05 1.03 18.08
CA ASP A 230 4.09 1.28 19.10
C ASP A 230 4.78 2.64 18.89
N ILE A 231 4.03 3.72 19.10
CA ILE A 231 4.47 5.12 19.01
C ILE A 231 3.78 5.98 20.09
N SER A 232 4.36 7.14 20.41
CA SER A 232 3.75 8.06 21.37
C SER A 232 2.44 8.67 20.83
N LYS A 233 1.58 9.19 21.71
CA LYS A 233 0.34 9.83 21.27
C LYS A 233 0.62 11.08 20.42
N GLU A 234 1.64 11.85 20.77
CA GLU A 234 2.08 13.03 20.02
C GLU A 234 2.59 12.67 18.63
N GLU A 235 3.31 11.55 18.50
CA GLU A 235 3.73 11.03 17.21
C GLU A 235 2.54 10.51 16.41
N SER A 236 1.62 9.77 17.02
CA SER A 236 0.37 9.30 16.40
C SER A 236 -0.43 10.46 15.81
N ASP A 237 -0.64 11.54 16.56
CA ASP A 237 -1.39 12.70 16.08
C ASP A 237 -0.66 13.42 14.93
N THR A 238 0.69 13.46 14.97
CA THR A 238 1.52 14.01 13.88
C THR A 238 1.38 13.17 12.60
N VAL A 239 1.46 11.84 12.73
CA VAL A 239 1.36 10.89 11.60
C VAL A 239 -0.04 10.92 10.98
N LYS A 240 -1.10 10.91 11.80
CA LYS A 240 -2.49 11.02 11.30
C LYS A 240 -2.71 12.31 10.52
N ALA A 241 -2.22 13.45 11.02
CA ALA A 241 -2.29 14.73 10.33
C ALA A 241 -1.52 14.72 8.99
N LEU A 242 -0.35 14.08 8.97
CA LEU A 242 0.45 13.91 7.76
C LEU A 242 -0.29 13.07 6.71
N ILE A 243 -0.81 11.89 7.09
CA ILE A 243 -1.57 11.02 6.19
C ILE A 243 -2.78 11.77 5.62
N ARG A 244 -3.52 12.52 6.44
CA ARG A 244 -4.64 13.36 5.99
C ARG A 244 -4.22 14.39 4.96
N ARG A 245 -3.08 15.04 5.15
CA ARG A 245 -2.57 16.04 4.20
C ARG A 245 -2.12 15.42 2.88
N ILE A 246 -1.66 14.18 2.88
CA ILE A 246 -1.24 13.44 1.68
C ILE A 246 -2.45 12.88 0.92
N LEU A 247 -3.38 12.24 1.63
CA LEU A 247 -4.56 11.58 1.07
C LEU A 247 -5.69 12.57 0.73
N GLN A 248 -5.36 13.56 -0.09
CA GLN A 248 -6.34 14.48 -0.68
C GLN A 248 -6.94 13.85 -1.93
N TYR A 249 -8.28 13.88 -2.03
CA TYR A 249 -8.97 13.40 -3.23
C TYR A 249 -8.59 14.18 -4.48
N ASP A 250 -8.47 15.50 -4.36
CA ASP A 250 -7.96 16.37 -5.43
C ASP A 250 -6.43 16.19 -5.55
N PRO A 251 -5.92 15.64 -6.67
CA PRO A 251 -4.49 15.39 -6.84
C PRO A 251 -3.64 16.66 -6.75
N ALA A 252 -4.19 17.81 -7.15
CA ALA A 252 -3.47 19.10 -7.12
C ALA A 252 -3.27 19.63 -5.70
N LYS A 253 -4.00 19.10 -4.71
CA LYS A 253 -3.85 19.46 -3.29
C LYS A 253 -2.88 18.55 -2.54
N ARG A 254 -2.39 17.48 -3.18
CA ARG A 254 -1.42 16.58 -2.56
C ARG A 254 -0.06 17.27 -2.51
N PRO A 255 0.64 17.26 -1.36
CA PRO A 255 1.99 17.76 -1.29
C PRO A 255 2.92 16.89 -2.14
N SER A 256 3.93 17.51 -2.72
CA SER A 256 5.05 16.85 -3.40
C SER A 256 5.92 16.07 -2.42
N ALA A 257 6.71 15.13 -2.93
CA ALA A 257 7.67 14.39 -2.13
C ALA A 257 8.68 15.32 -1.43
N GLU A 258 9.14 16.37 -2.12
CA GLU A 258 10.03 17.38 -1.55
C GLU A 258 9.40 18.15 -0.39
N GLU A 259 8.12 18.53 -0.49
CA GLU A 259 7.41 19.21 0.59
C GLU A 259 7.22 18.32 1.81
N ILE A 260 6.93 17.03 1.62
CA ILE A 260 6.79 16.08 2.71
C ILE A 260 8.14 15.81 3.38
N LEU A 261 9.26 15.79 2.64
CA LEU A 261 10.60 15.62 3.25
C LEU A 261 10.95 16.74 4.23
N LEU A 262 10.33 17.92 4.09
CA LEU A 262 10.47 19.05 5.01
C LEU A 262 9.50 18.98 6.19
N ASP A 263 8.61 17.99 6.25
CA ASP A 263 7.65 17.83 7.33
C ASP A 263 8.35 17.61 8.67
N PRO A 264 7.87 18.21 9.78
CA PRO A 264 8.45 18.01 11.10
C PRO A 264 8.61 16.55 11.51
N TRP A 265 7.74 15.66 11.04
CA TRP A 265 7.89 14.24 11.35
C TRP A 265 9.19 13.66 10.79
N PHE A 266 9.55 13.99 9.55
CA PHE A 266 10.80 13.53 8.90
C PHE A 266 12.04 14.34 9.26
N ALA A 267 11.86 15.60 9.66
CA ALA A 267 12.93 16.52 10.03
C ALA A 267 13.42 16.35 11.48
N ARG A 268 12.61 15.77 12.38
CA ARG A 268 13.07 15.39 13.72
C ARG A 268 14.05 14.24 13.59
N ASP A 269 15.31 14.45 13.99
CA ASP A 269 16.25 13.35 14.17
C ASP A 269 15.80 12.48 15.35
N ASP A 270 15.91 11.17 15.19
CA ASP A 270 15.64 10.18 16.24
C ASP A 270 16.80 10.16 17.27
N PHE A 271 17.17 11.32 17.85
CA PHE A 271 18.05 11.36 19.02
C PHE A 271 17.23 11.19 20.30
N GLY A 272 16.72 9.97 20.45
CA GLY A 272 16.08 9.45 21.65
C GLY A 272 16.73 8.16 22.12
N SER A 273 18.05 8.02 21.97
CA SER A 273 18.79 6.98 22.69
C SER A 273 18.84 7.39 24.17
N SER A 274 17.85 6.93 24.93
CA SER A 274 18.01 6.75 26.37
C SER A 274 19.15 5.74 26.58
N VAL A 275 20.38 6.25 26.72
CA VAL A 275 21.49 5.48 27.25
C VAL A 275 21.12 5.14 28.69
N PRO A 276 20.96 3.86 29.07
CA PRO A 276 20.83 3.50 30.47
C PRO A 276 22.19 3.78 31.14
N ASN A 277 22.18 4.62 32.19
CA ASN A 277 23.28 4.71 33.14
C ASN A 277 23.47 3.39 33.90
#